data_AF-A0A1S9B0Y0-F1
#
_entry.id   AF-A0A1S9B0Y0-F1
#
_cell.length_a   1.000
_cell.length_b   1.000
_cell.length_c   1.000
_cell.angle_alpha   90.00
_cell.angle_beta   90.00
_cell.angle_gamma   90.00
#
_symmetry.space_group_name_H-M   'P 1'
#
loop_
_entity.id
_entity.type
_entity.pdbx_description
1 polymer ?
#
loop_
_entity_poly.entity_id
_entity_poly.type
_entity_poly.pdbx_seq_one_letter_code
_entity_poly.pdbx_strand_id
1 'polypeptide(L)'
;MTHDELEQAGFLYADYVPAGTCYTGGDLYVRLTPAGSLRVFVPFDAQQDVELSSGDLYSPDVLYRGPIKDIGELVLLTQRWGRV
;
A
#
# COMPACT_ATOMS: atom_id res chain seq x y z
N MET A 1 -11.78 3.66 2.31
CA MET A 1 -11.33 2.83 1.17
C MET A 1 -11.73 1.39 1.43
N THR A 2 -12.39 0.75 0.49
CA THR A 2 -12.81 -0.65 0.57
C THR A 2 -11.84 -1.56 -0.19
N HIS A 3 -11.94 -2.87 0.05
CA HIS A 3 -11.22 -3.89 -0.71
C HIS A 3 -11.50 -3.79 -2.21
N ASP A 4 -12.77 -3.76 -2.62
CA ASP A 4 -13.18 -3.65 -4.03
C ASP A 4 -12.62 -2.39 -4.71
N GLU A 5 -12.57 -1.25 -4.00
CA GLU A 5 -12.00 -0.01 -4.53
C GLU A 5 -10.50 -0.15 -4.84
N LEU A 6 -9.76 -0.86 -3.98
CA LEU A 6 -8.33 -1.12 -4.16
C LEU A 6 -8.08 -2.09 -5.32
N GLU A 7 -8.88 -3.16 -5.43
CA GLU A 7 -8.78 -4.10 -6.55
C GLU A 7 -9.08 -3.42 -7.90
N GLN A 8 -10.13 -2.59 -7.97
CA GLN A 8 -10.45 -1.81 -9.16
C GLN A 8 -9.35 -0.79 -9.53
N ALA A 9 -8.61 -0.29 -8.54
CA ALA A 9 -7.45 0.57 -8.75
C ALA A 9 -6.18 -0.20 -9.18
N GLY A 10 -6.28 -1.53 -9.35
CA GLY A 10 -5.21 -2.40 -9.81
C GLY A 10 -4.26 -2.87 -8.70
N PHE A 11 -4.67 -2.75 -7.43
CA PHE A 11 -3.96 -3.37 -6.33
C PHE A 11 -4.45 -4.80 -6.11
N LEU A 12 -3.53 -5.69 -5.78
CA LEU A 12 -3.80 -7.09 -5.46
C LEU A 12 -3.66 -7.26 -3.95
N TYR A 13 -4.65 -7.87 -3.31
CA TYR A 13 -4.56 -8.19 -1.89
C TYR A 13 -3.50 -9.26 -1.63
N ALA A 14 -2.66 -9.05 -0.62
CA ALA A 14 -1.71 -10.04 -0.14
C ALA A 14 -2.41 -10.93 0.88
N ASP A 15 -2.80 -12.13 0.43
CA ASP A 15 -3.46 -13.15 1.25
C ASP A 15 -2.57 -13.74 2.36
N TYR A 16 -1.25 -13.58 2.21
CA TYR A 16 -0.27 -13.98 3.20
C TYR A 16 0.85 -12.95 3.33
N VAL A 17 1.09 -12.50 4.56
CA VAL A 17 2.25 -11.68 4.92
C VAL A 17 3.16 -12.50 5.85
N PRO A 18 4.43 -12.73 5.49
CA PRO A 18 5.38 -13.44 6.34
C PRO A 18 5.56 -12.78 7.71
N ALA A 19 5.82 -13.61 8.72
CA ALA A 19 6.22 -13.14 10.04
C ALA A 19 7.56 -12.38 9.98
N GLY A 20 7.73 -11.39 10.86
CA GLY A 20 8.93 -10.56 10.93
C GLY A 20 8.92 -9.33 10.02
N THR A 21 7.83 -9.08 9.29
CA THR A 21 7.59 -7.81 8.59
C THR A 21 7.02 -6.76 9.54
N CYS A 22 7.01 -5.49 9.11
CA CYS A 22 6.39 -4.40 9.87
C CYS A 22 4.88 -4.24 9.61
N TYR A 23 4.29 -5.06 8.75
CA TYR A 23 2.87 -4.98 8.37
C TYR A 23 2.01 -5.83 9.30
N THR A 24 1.71 -5.28 10.49
CA THR A 24 0.94 -5.98 11.52
C THR A 24 -0.39 -5.29 11.78
N GLY A 25 -1.48 -6.07 11.91
CA GLY A 25 -2.79 -5.51 12.27
C GLY A 25 -3.43 -4.67 11.17
N GLY A 26 -3.28 -5.09 9.92
CA GLY A 26 -3.88 -4.44 8.76
C GLY A 26 -3.82 -5.32 7.53
N ASP A 27 -4.33 -4.78 6.43
CA ASP A 27 -4.30 -5.41 5.12
C ASP A 27 -3.12 -4.87 4.30
N LEU A 28 -2.46 -5.75 3.56
CA LEU A 28 -1.42 -5.38 2.62
C LEU A 28 -1.91 -5.59 1.19
N TYR A 29 -1.72 -4.59 0.36
CA TYR A 29 -2.08 -4.59 -1.05
C TYR A 29 -0.84 -4.28 -1.90
N VAL A 30 -0.73 -4.89 -3.07
CA VAL A 30 0.43 -4.77 -3.95
C VAL A 30 -0.01 -4.39 -5.35
N ARG A 31 0.63 -3.39 -5.94
CA ARG A 31 0.44 -3.01 -7.33
C ARG A 31 1.77 -3.07 -8.08
N LEU A 32 1.80 -3.77 -9.20
CA LEU A 32 2.96 -3.81 -10.08
C LEU A 32 3.03 -2.53 -10.91
N THR A 33 4.22 -1.95 -10.99
CA THR A 33 4.56 -0.77 -11.79
C THR A 33 5.79 -1.07 -12.65
N PRO A 34 6.06 -0.30 -13.73
CA PRO A 34 7.29 -0.46 -14.50
C PRO A 34 8.57 -0.34 -13.67
N ALA A 35 8.54 0.45 -12.59
CA ALA A 35 9.66 0.66 -11.68
C ALA A 35 9.80 -0.43 -10.60
N GLY A 36 8.85 -1.37 -10.51
CA GLY A 36 8.84 -2.44 -9.50
C GLY A 36 7.49 -2.57 -8.78
N SER A 37 7.49 -3.18 -7.59
CA SER A 37 6.29 -3.34 -6.78
C SER A 37 6.07 -2.13 -5.86
N LEU A 38 4.84 -1.65 -5.86
CA LEU A 38 4.34 -0.65 -4.92
C LEU A 38 3.41 -1.37 -3.94
N ARG A 39 3.54 -1.09 -2.65
CA ARG A 39 2.74 -1.71 -1.60
C ARG A 39 1.99 -0.66 -0.82
N VAL A 40 0.74 -0.95 -0.52
CA VAL A 40 -0.14 -0.13 0.31
C VAL A 40 -0.52 -0.96 1.51
N PHE A 41 -0.17 -0.49 2.71
CA PHE A 41 -0.60 -1.08 3.95
C PHE A 41 -1.73 -0.24 4.56
N VAL A 42 -2.88 -0.86 4.76
CA VAL A 42 -4.08 -0.26 5.34
C VAL A 42 -4.29 -0.85 6.73
N PRO A 43 -4.03 -0.10 7.81
CA PRO A 43 -4.22 -0.60 9.17
C PRO A 43 -5.71 -0.84 9.48
N PHE A 44 -6.01 -1.84 10.31
CA PHE A 44 -7.38 -2.08 10.81
C PHE A 44 -7.85 -0.97 11.76
N ASP A 45 -6.91 -0.33 12.44
CA ASP A 45 -7.18 0.83 13.28
C ASP A 45 -7.16 2.10 12.42
N ALA A 46 -8.33 2.73 12.26
CA ALA A 46 -8.51 3.95 11.49
C ALA A 46 -7.78 5.18 12.07
N GLN A 47 -7.24 5.11 13.30
CA GLN A 47 -6.37 6.14 13.86
C GLN A 47 -4.91 6.01 13.38
N GLN A 48 -4.55 4.89 12.77
CA GLN A 48 -3.21 4.68 12.22
C GLN A 48 -3.13 5.12 10.77
N ASP A 49 -1.94 5.54 10.38
CA ASP A 49 -1.65 6.05 9.05
C ASP A 49 -1.58 4.91 8.02
N VAL A 50 -2.07 5.19 6.80
CA VAL A 50 -1.83 4.35 5.64
C VAL A 50 -0.38 4.53 5.21
N GLU A 51 0.27 3.43 4.85
CA GLU A 51 1.64 3.45 4.35
C GLU A 51 1.68 3.08 2.86
N LEU A 52 2.49 3.82 2.10
CA LEU A 52 2.93 3.46 0.77
C LEU A 52 4.43 3.13 0.81
N SER A 53 4.82 1.96 0.33
CA SER A 53 6.22 1.53 0.32
C SER A 53 6.62 0.77 -0.94
N SER A 54 7.92 0.71 -1.20
CA SER A 54 8.56 -0.05 -2.27
C SER A 54 9.78 -0.83 -1.75
N GLY A 55 10.47 -1.54 -2.63
CA GLY A 55 11.71 -2.25 -2.24
C GLY A 55 11.43 -3.56 -1.50
N ASP A 56 12.25 -3.86 -0.49
CA ASP A 56 12.19 -5.11 0.30
C ASP A 56 10.97 -5.18 1.24
N LEU A 57 10.51 -6.40 1.56
CA LEU A 57 9.34 -6.60 2.42
C LEU A 57 9.66 -6.48 3.93
N TYR A 58 10.87 -6.86 4.34
CA TYR A 58 11.31 -6.84 5.74
C TYR A 58 11.94 -5.49 6.12
N SER A 59 12.46 -4.76 5.14
CA SER A 59 12.99 -3.40 5.28
C SER A 59 12.47 -2.52 4.13
N PRO A 60 11.19 -2.12 4.19
CA PRO A 60 10.57 -1.37 3.12
C PRO A 60 11.09 0.06 2.99
N ASP A 61 11.21 0.51 1.75
CA ASP A 61 11.43 1.92 1.42
C ASP A 61 10.09 2.65 1.54
N VAL A 62 9.87 3.32 2.67
CA VAL A 62 8.63 4.06 2.92
C VAL A 62 8.61 5.33 2.07
N LEU A 63 7.67 5.39 1.12
CA LEU A 63 7.47 6.50 0.21
C LEU A 63 6.51 7.55 0.79
N TYR A 64 5.54 7.09 1.57
CA TYR A 64 4.57 7.92 2.25
C TYR A 64 4.02 7.20 3.48
N ARG A 65 3.77 7.95 4.55
CA ARG A 65 2.98 7.51 5.71
C ARG A 65 2.13 8.69 6.17
N GLY A 66 0.81 8.49 6.20
CA GLY A 66 -0.12 9.53 6.61
C GLY A 66 -1.59 9.16 6.37
N PRO A 67 -2.51 10.07 6.69
CA PRO A 67 -3.93 9.86 6.45
C PRO A 67 -4.25 9.90 4.96
N ILE A 68 -5.07 8.96 4.49
CA ILE A 68 -5.63 8.94 3.14
C ILE A 68 -7.15 8.89 3.23
N LYS A 69 -7.82 9.88 2.64
CA LYS A 69 -9.27 10.06 2.74
C LYS A 69 -10.04 9.05 1.92
N ASP A 70 -9.61 8.84 0.67
CA ASP A 70 -10.29 8.02 -0.31
C ASP A 70 -9.34 7.41 -1.34
N ILE A 71 -9.90 6.52 -2.18
CA ILE A 71 -9.15 5.81 -3.21
C ILE A 71 -8.60 6.76 -4.29
N GLY A 72 -9.26 7.89 -4.54
CA GLY A 72 -8.79 8.88 -5.50
C GLY A 72 -7.50 9.55 -5.04
N GLU A 73 -7.42 9.91 -3.76
CA GLU A 73 -6.20 10.43 -3.13
C GLU A 73 -5.06 9.41 -3.21
N LEU A 74 -5.33 8.13 -2.92
CA LEU A 74 -4.33 7.06 -3.04
C LEU A 74 -3.83 6.90 -4.49
N VAL A 75 -4.74 6.89 -5.47
CA VAL A 75 -4.36 6.74 -6.87
C VAL A 75 -3.50 7.92 -7.33
N LEU A 76 -3.86 9.15 -6.98
CA LEU A 76 -3.06 10.34 -7.29
C LEU A 76 -1.68 10.28 -6.62
N LEU A 77 -1.63 9.79 -5.38
CA LEU A 77 -0.39 9.55 -4.66
C LEU A 77 0.47 8.58 -5.50
N THR A 78 0.00 7.35 -5.72
CA THR A 78 0.76 6.29 -6.42
C THR A 78 1.24 6.66 -7.83
N GLN A 79 0.51 7.50 -8.56
CA GLN A 79 0.94 8.01 -9.87
C GLN A 79 2.27 8.81 -9.82
N ARG A 80 2.59 9.44 -8.68
CA ARG A 80 3.87 10.16 -8.49
C ARG A 80 5.08 9.23 -8.53
N TRP A 81 4.90 7.96 -8.17
CA TRP A 81 5.98 6.96 -8.10
C TRP A 81 5.91 5.91 -9.21
N GLY A 82 4.84 5.87 -10.00
CA GLY A 82 4.71 4.98 -11.16
C GLY A 82 5.32 5.50 -12.47
N ARG A 83 5.94 6.69 -12.49
CA ARG A 83 6.55 7.32 -13.68
C ARG A 83 8.08 7.40 -13.61
N VAL A 84 8.74 6.30 -13.27
CA VAL A 84 10.20 6.17 -13.44
C VAL A 84 10.48 5.36 -14.69
#